data_AF-A0A966Q2G4-F1
#
_entry.id   AF-A0A966Q2G4-F1
#
_cell.length_a   1.000
_cell.length_b   1.000
_cell.length_c   1.000
_cell.angle_alpha   90.00
_cell.angle_beta   90.00
_cell.angle_gamma   90.00
#
_symmetry.space_group_name_H-M   'P 1'
#
loop_
_entity.id
_entity.type
_entity.pdbx_description
1 polymer ?
#
loop_
_entity_poly.entity_id
_entity_poly.type
_entity_poly.pdbx_seq_one_letter_code
_entity_poly.pdbx_strand_id
1 'polypeptide(L)'
;MNPKYPSKYSNGKTVSAAQYIAEIVCERIAKKQNRDLHYRFWVNEEWAKEYKGQLAASYKLLKQYDAKAIINALQTSGGRKIYSLRAPHLSAMIDKEQKILDSQPEPEVKKIDRNLFDKGKIEIKKNNILDKLRDIDGGSTR
;
A
#
# COMPACT_ATOMS: atom_id res chain seq x y z
N MET A 1 -18.73 -2.35 4.26
CA MET A 1 -18.01 -2.65 3.01
C MET A 1 -16.73 -3.39 3.36
N ASN A 2 -16.44 -4.54 2.74
CA ASN A 2 -15.17 -5.22 2.99
C ASN A 2 -14.02 -4.45 2.33
N PRO A 3 -12.94 -4.11 3.06
CA PRO A 3 -11.80 -3.43 2.47
C PRO A 3 -11.19 -4.31 1.37
N LYS A 4 -10.97 -3.68 0.22
CA LYS A 4 -10.44 -4.30 -0.99
C LYS A 4 -8.98 -3.92 -1.14
N TYR A 5 -8.11 -4.91 -1.33
CA TYR A 5 -6.66 -4.72 -1.43
C TYR A 5 -6.15 -5.09 -2.82
N PRO A 6 -5.13 -4.41 -3.35
CA PRO A 6 -4.55 -4.77 -4.65
C PRO A 6 -3.74 -6.08 -4.53
N SER A 7 -4.07 -7.08 -5.36
CA SER A 7 -3.32 -8.34 -5.41
C SER A 7 -2.30 -8.35 -6.55
N LYS A 8 -1.09 -8.81 -6.23
CA LYS A 8 -0.04 -9.05 -7.22
C LYS A 8 -0.32 -10.29 -8.08
N TYR A 9 -0.95 -11.31 -7.48
CA TYR A 9 -1.12 -12.64 -8.08
C TYR A 9 -2.50 -12.84 -8.73
N SER A 10 -3.34 -11.80 -8.73
CA SER A 10 -4.70 -11.81 -9.32
C SER A 10 -4.86 -10.90 -10.55
N ASN A 11 -3.77 -10.58 -11.25
CA ASN A 11 -3.77 -9.79 -12.49
C ASN A 11 -4.35 -8.37 -12.28
N GLY A 12 -3.84 -7.66 -11.27
CA GLY A 12 -4.28 -6.29 -10.93
C GLY A 12 -5.67 -6.19 -10.30
N LYS A 13 -6.35 -7.32 -10.04
CA LYS A 13 -7.65 -7.32 -9.38
C LYS A 13 -7.53 -6.98 -7.90
N THR A 14 -8.61 -6.44 -7.36
CA THR A 14 -8.76 -6.27 -5.93
C THR A 14 -9.23 -7.56 -5.27
N VAL A 15 -8.65 -7.88 -4.12
CA VAL A 15 -8.91 -9.09 -3.34
C VAL A 15 -9.35 -8.75 -1.92
N SER A 16 -9.83 -9.76 -1.21
CA SER A 16 -10.19 -9.62 0.20
C SER A 16 -8.96 -9.40 1.09
N ALA A 17 -9.17 -8.81 2.27
CA ALA A 17 -8.13 -8.70 3.30
C ALA A 17 -7.45 -10.04 3.59
N ALA A 18 -8.24 -11.10 3.74
CA ALA A 18 -7.76 -12.45 4.05
C ALA A 18 -6.81 -12.97 2.96
N GLN A 19 -7.21 -12.83 1.70
CA GLN A 19 -6.39 -13.25 0.56
C GLN A 19 -5.10 -12.44 0.49
N TYR A 20 -5.18 -11.12 0.64
CA TYR A 20 -4.00 -10.25 0.61
C TYR A 20 -2.98 -10.62 1.70
N ILE A 21 -3.45 -10.85 2.93
CA ILE A 21 -2.60 -11.27 4.05
C ILE A 21 -1.94 -12.63 3.77
N ALA A 22 -2.70 -13.59 3.25
CA ALA A 22 -2.17 -14.90 2.86
C ALA A 22 -1.12 -14.80 1.75
N GLU A 23 -1.36 -13.98 0.72
CA GLU A 23 -0.43 -13.74 -0.39
C GLU A 23 0.92 -13.19 0.11
N ILE A 24 0.92 -12.24 1.04
CA ILE A 24 2.15 -11.69 1.65
C ILE A 24 2.98 -12.80 2.29
N VAL A 25 2.34 -13.71 3.03
CA VAL A 25 3.05 -14.78 3.74
C VAL A 25 3.54 -15.85 2.77
N CYS A 26 2.72 -16.25 1.79
CA CYS A 26 3.15 -17.17 0.73
C CYS A 26 4.35 -16.62 -0.07
N GLU A 27 4.36 -15.33 -0.41
CA GLU A 27 5.49 -14.68 -1.08
C GLU A 27 6.78 -14.80 -0.26
N ARG A 28 6.70 -14.67 1.07
CA ARG A 28 7.86 -14.82 1.96
C ARG A 28 8.34 -16.25 2.06
N ILE A 29 7.41 -17.20 2.16
CA ILE A 29 7.74 -18.63 2.17
C ILE A 29 8.47 -18.99 0.87
N ALA A 30 7.96 -18.54 -0.28
CA ALA A 30 8.58 -18.75 -1.59
C ALA A 30 10.01 -18.18 -1.64
N LYS A 31 10.19 -16.93 -1.22
CA LYS A 31 11.53 -16.30 -1.12
C LYS A 31 12.47 -17.07 -0.19
N LYS A 32 11.98 -17.55 0.95
CA LYS A 32 12.79 -18.36 1.88
C LYS A 32 13.21 -19.70 1.27
N GLN A 33 12.36 -20.29 0.44
CA GLN A 33 12.62 -21.56 -0.24
C GLN A 33 13.37 -21.37 -1.57
N ASN A 34 13.77 -20.14 -1.95
CA ASN A 34 14.33 -19.82 -3.27
C ASN A 34 13.44 -20.31 -4.43
N ARG A 35 12.13 -20.22 -4.26
CA ARG A 35 11.13 -20.54 -5.28
C ARG A 35 10.41 -19.28 -5.71
N ASP A 36 10.03 -19.24 -6.99
CA ASP A 36 9.19 -18.16 -7.52
C ASP A 36 7.70 -18.47 -7.32
N LEU A 37 6.94 -17.44 -6.98
CA LEU A 37 5.49 -17.52 -6.82
C LEU A 37 4.83 -16.93 -8.08
N HIS A 38 4.23 -17.79 -8.89
CA HIS A 38 3.63 -17.38 -10.17
C HIS A 38 2.20 -16.82 -10.02
N TYR A 39 1.68 -16.24 -11.11
CA TYR A 39 0.27 -15.84 -11.20
C TYR A 39 -0.67 -17.01 -10.88
N ARG A 40 -1.67 -16.80 -10.01
CA ARG A 40 -2.58 -17.88 -9.52
C ARG A 40 -1.84 -19.09 -8.94
N PHE A 41 -0.79 -18.87 -8.16
CA PHE A 41 0.00 -19.95 -7.51
C PHE A 41 -0.84 -21.00 -6.78
N TRP A 42 -2.00 -20.63 -6.24
CA TRP A 42 -2.94 -21.55 -5.58
C TRP A 42 -3.58 -22.60 -6.49
N VAL A 43 -3.34 -22.55 -7.81
CA VAL A 43 -3.74 -23.60 -8.76
C VAL A 43 -2.78 -24.78 -8.71
N ASN A 44 -1.50 -24.56 -8.41
CA ASN A 44 -0.52 -25.62 -8.24
C ASN A 44 -0.73 -26.29 -6.87
N GLU A 45 -0.80 -27.62 -6.84
CA GLU A 45 -1.06 -28.39 -5.62
C GLU A 45 -0.05 -28.13 -4.49
N GLU A 46 1.22 -27.92 -4.85
CA GLU A 46 2.29 -27.63 -3.88
C GLU A 46 1.96 -26.38 -3.05
N TRP A 47 1.55 -25.32 -3.74
CA TRP A 47 1.25 -24.04 -3.12
C TRP A 47 -0.20 -23.94 -2.64
N ALA A 48 -1.12 -24.70 -3.21
CA ALA A 48 -2.54 -24.69 -2.85
C ALA A 48 -2.75 -25.07 -1.39
N LYS A 49 -2.01 -26.07 -0.89
CA LYS A 49 -2.10 -26.52 0.50
C LYS A 49 -1.62 -25.43 1.47
N GLU A 50 -0.45 -24.86 1.21
CA GLU A 50 0.11 -23.75 1.99
C GLU A 50 -0.81 -22.55 1.99
N TYR A 51 -1.29 -22.15 0.80
CA TYR A 51 -2.20 -21.03 0.63
C TYR A 51 -3.50 -21.19 1.40
N LYS A 52 -4.17 -22.35 1.27
CA LYS A 52 -5.40 -22.65 2.03
C LYS A 52 -5.14 -22.60 3.54
N GLY A 53 -3.98 -23.11 3.97
CA GLY A 53 -3.54 -23.05 5.36
C GLY A 53 -3.40 -21.61 5.86
N GLN A 54 -2.75 -20.73 5.11
CA GLN A 54 -2.59 -19.32 5.48
C GLN A 54 -3.90 -18.53 5.35
N LEU A 55 -4.73 -18.84 4.36
CA LEU A 55 -6.04 -18.19 4.18
C LEU A 55 -6.96 -18.46 5.37
N ALA A 56 -7.05 -19.71 5.83
CA ALA A 56 -7.81 -20.07 7.03
C ALA A 56 -7.28 -19.37 8.30
N ALA A 57 -5.95 -19.26 8.43
CA ALA A 57 -5.34 -18.53 9.54
C ALA A 57 -5.64 -17.02 9.47
N SER A 58 -5.63 -16.44 8.26
CA SER A 58 -5.99 -15.03 8.03
C SER A 58 -7.41 -14.73 8.48
N TYR A 59 -8.37 -15.60 8.13
CA TYR A 59 -9.75 -15.45 8.60
C TYR A 59 -9.89 -15.54 10.12
N LYS A 60 -9.07 -16.35 10.80
CA LYS A 60 -9.07 -16.41 12.27
C LYS A 60 -8.57 -15.11 12.88
N LEU A 61 -7.51 -14.52 12.32
CA LEU A 61 -6.96 -13.24 12.79
C LEU A 61 -7.94 -12.09 12.54
N LEU A 62 -8.58 -12.05 11.38
CA LEU A 62 -9.57 -11.02 11.01
C LEU A 62 -10.84 -11.04 11.87
N LYS A 63 -11.08 -12.10 12.65
CA LYS A 63 -12.16 -12.11 13.65
C LYS A 63 -11.82 -11.35 14.92
N GLN A 64 -10.53 -11.16 15.20
CA GLN A 64 -10.03 -10.57 16.44
C GLN A 64 -9.43 -9.18 16.22
N TYR A 65 -8.90 -8.92 15.03
CA TYR A 65 -8.12 -7.73 14.73
C TYR A 65 -8.56 -7.07 13.43
N ASP A 66 -8.31 -5.76 13.33
CA ASP A 66 -8.52 -5.04 12.08
C ASP A 66 -7.51 -5.48 11.00
N ALA A 67 -7.96 -5.54 9.75
CA ALA A 67 -7.13 -5.92 8.63
C ALA A 67 -5.87 -5.03 8.50
N LYS A 68 -6.00 -3.73 8.77
CA LYS A 68 -4.89 -2.77 8.72
C LYS A 68 -3.87 -3.03 9.83
N ALA A 69 -4.31 -3.36 11.04
CA ALA A 69 -3.42 -3.73 12.14
C ALA A 69 -2.60 -4.97 11.80
N ILE A 70 -3.22 -6.01 11.22
CA ILE A 70 -2.53 -7.23 10.80
C ILE A 70 -1.49 -6.93 9.70
N ILE A 71 -1.86 -6.14 8.69
CA ILE A 71 -0.96 -5.79 7.58
C ILE A 71 0.22 -4.97 8.08
N ASN A 72 -0.02 -3.97 8.93
CA ASN A 72 1.03 -3.16 9.54
C ASN A 72 1.98 -4.03 10.36
N ALA A 73 1.45 -4.93 11.18
CA ALA A 73 2.25 -5.86 11.98
C ALA A 73 3.17 -6.70 11.10
N LEU A 74 2.67 -7.20 9.97
CA LEU A 74 3.48 -7.94 9.00
C LEU A 74 4.55 -7.07 8.32
N GLN A 75 4.37 -5.76 8.19
CA GLN A 75 5.33 -4.85 7.55
C GLN A 75 6.46 -4.39 8.47
N THR A 76 6.31 -4.54 9.79
CA THR A 76 7.36 -4.26 10.79
C THR A 76 8.63 -5.10 10.54
N SER A 77 9.76 -4.66 11.07
CA SER A 77 11.05 -5.37 10.93
C SER A 77 11.00 -6.81 11.43
N GLY A 78 10.30 -7.05 12.56
CA GLY A 78 10.01 -8.39 13.07
C GLY A 78 8.98 -9.13 12.22
N GLY A 79 7.91 -8.45 11.82
CA GLY A 79 6.84 -8.96 10.98
C GLY A 79 7.31 -9.50 9.63
N ARG A 80 8.34 -8.89 9.02
CA ARG A 80 8.91 -9.35 7.73
C ARG A 80 9.51 -10.75 7.80
N LYS A 81 9.90 -11.22 8.98
CA LYS A 81 10.46 -12.56 9.22
C LYS A 81 9.37 -13.60 9.55
N ILE A 82 8.09 -13.22 9.49
CA ILE A 82 6.97 -14.11 9.71
C ILE A 82 6.66 -14.89 8.43
N TYR A 83 6.79 -16.22 8.55
CA TYR A 83 6.48 -17.18 7.50
C TYR A 83 5.19 -17.98 7.80
N SER A 84 4.51 -17.71 8.92
CA SER A 84 3.26 -18.38 9.28
C SER A 84 2.39 -17.45 10.12
N LEU A 85 1.12 -17.32 9.74
CA LEU A 85 0.14 -16.54 10.51
C LEU A 85 -0.27 -17.18 11.83
N ARG A 86 0.18 -18.42 12.08
CA ARG A 86 -0.01 -19.12 13.36
C ARG A 86 1.16 -18.90 14.33
N ALA A 87 2.12 -18.06 13.98
CA ALA A 87 3.27 -17.79 14.83
C ALA A 87 2.82 -17.14 16.15
N PRO A 88 3.25 -17.64 17.33
CA PRO A 88 2.74 -17.15 18.62
C PRO A 88 3.16 -15.71 18.92
N HIS A 89 4.30 -15.27 18.39
CA HIS A 89 4.77 -13.89 18.55
C HIS A 89 4.05 -12.90 17.62
N LEU A 90 3.29 -13.38 16.63
CA LEU A 90 2.56 -12.51 15.71
C LEU A 90 1.39 -11.83 16.42
N SER A 91 0.65 -12.51 17.31
CA SER A 91 -0.47 -11.90 18.04
C SER A 91 -0.02 -10.68 18.83
N ALA A 92 1.05 -10.81 19.60
CA ALA A 92 1.63 -9.71 20.37
C ALA A 92 2.10 -8.52 19.50
N MET A 93 2.53 -8.78 18.26
CA MET A 93 2.85 -7.72 17.30
C MET A 93 1.58 -7.03 16.78
N ILE A 94 0.54 -7.81 16.46
CA ILE A 94 -0.74 -7.27 16.03
C ILE A 94 -1.40 -6.46 17.14
N ASP A 95 -1.36 -6.92 18.40
CA ASP A 95 -1.89 -6.18 19.54
C ASP A 95 -1.26 -4.79 19.69
N LYS A 96 0.05 -4.68 19.48
CA LYS A 96 0.76 -3.40 19.51
C LYS A 96 0.26 -2.46 18.40
N GLU A 97 0.16 -2.97 17.18
CA GLU A 97 -0.31 -2.19 16.03
C GLU A 97 -1.79 -1.83 16.16
N GLN A 98 -2.62 -2.72 16.71
CA GLN A 98 -4.03 -2.46 16.99
C GLN A 98 -4.18 -1.32 18.00
N LYS A 99 -3.41 -1.32 19.10
CA LYS A 99 -3.41 -0.21 20.07
C LYS A 99 -3.00 1.12 19.44
N ILE A 100 -2.01 1.10 18.55
CA ILE A 100 -1.59 2.31 17.81
C ILE A 100 -2.73 2.80 16.91
N LEU A 101 -3.40 1.87 16.22
CA LEU A 101 -4.53 2.19 15.34
C LEU A 101 -5.70 2.80 16.13
N ASP A 102 -6.03 2.22 17.28
CA ASP A 102 -7.14 2.65 18.14
C ASP A 102 -6.84 4.00 18.83
N SER A 103 -5.56 4.31 19.04
CA SER A 103 -5.11 5.57 19.66
C SER A 103 -5.03 6.73 18.67
N GLN A 104 -5.09 6.47 17.36
CA GLN A 104 -5.08 7.53 16.35
C GLN A 104 -6.47 8.15 16.26
N PRO A 105 -6.64 9.48 16.46
CA PRO A 105 -7.90 10.13 16.16
C PRO A 105 -8.25 9.88 14.69
N GLU A 106 -9.52 9.58 14.40
CA GLU A 106 -9.96 9.38 13.02
C GLU A 106 -9.49 10.57 12.17
N PRO A 107 -8.89 10.33 10.99
CA PRO A 107 -8.47 11.44 10.15
C PRO A 107 -9.73 12.24 9.79
N GLU A 108 -9.83 13.45 10.35
CA GLU A 108 -10.85 14.41 9.95
C GLU A 108 -10.81 14.50 8.43
N VAL A 109 -11.87 14.00 7.78
CA VAL A 109 -12.01 14.08 6.33
C VAL A 109 -12.17 15.56 6.02
N LYS A 110 -11.06 16.26 5.80
CA LYS A 110 -11.08 17.59 5.20
C LYS A 110 -11.75 17.40 3.85
N LYS A 111 -13.02 17.80 3.76
CA LYS A 111 -13.73 17.92 2.49
C LYS A 111 -12.96 18.97 1.68
N ILE A 112 -12.03 18.49 0.87
CA ILE A 112 -11.41 19.34 -0.15
C ILE A 112 -12.51 19.48 -1.21
N ASP A 113 -13.27 20.57 -1.15
CA ASP A 113 -14.16 20.98 -2.22
C ASP A 113 -13.31 21.28 -3.47
N ARG A 114 -13.02 20.23 -4.23
CA ARG A 114 -12.47 20.36 -5.57
C ARG A 114 -13.60 20.80 -6.48
N ASN A 115 -13.92 22.09 -6.46
CA ASN A 115 -14.61 22.74 -7.56
C ASN A 115 -13.70 22.65 -8.80
N LEU A 116 -13.78 21.52 -9.49
CA LEU A 116 -13.00 21.17 -10.67
C LEU A 116 -13.48 21.92 -11.95
N PHE A 117 -14.35 22.93 -11.78
CA PHE A 117 -15.01 23.67 -12.86
C PHE A 117 -14.79 25.19 -12.83
N ASP A 118 -13.93 25.71 -11.97
CA ASP A 118 -13.45 27.08 -12.17
C ASP A 118 -12.41 27.08 -13.29
N LYS A 119 -12.88 27.42 -14.50
CA LYS A 119 -12.05 27.74 -15.67
C LYS A 119 -11.26 29.01 -15.36
N GLY A 120 -10.21 28.88 -14.54
CA GLY A 120 -9.19 29.89 -14.40
C GLY A 120 -8.47 30.04 -15.74
N LYS A 121 -8.79 31.08 -16.50
CA LYS A 121 -7.94 31.55 -17.61
C LYS A 121 -6.54 31.78 -17.04
N ILE A 122 -5.60 30.89 -17.36
CA ILE A 122 -4.19 31.17 -17.15
C ILE A 122 -3.79 32.15 -18.25
N GLU A 123 -3.83 33.45 -17.97
CA GLU A 123 -3.18 34.46 -18.80
C GLU A 123 -1.67 34.27 -18.68
N ILE A 124 -1.10 33.51 -19.62
CA ILE A 124 0.36 33.41 -19.77
C ILE A 124 0.83 34.76 -20.32
N LYS A 125 1.20 35.68 -19.41
CA LYS A 125 1.86 36.93 -19.77
C LYS A 125 3.22 36.60 -20.36
N LYS A 126 3.32 36.58 -21.69
CA LYS A 126 4.58 36.41 -22.41
C LYS A 126 5.45 37.65 -22.22
N ASN A 127 6.28 37.67 -21.19
CA ASN A 127 7.39 38.62 -21.15
C ASN A 127 8.50 38.05 -22.04
N ASN A 128 8.63 38.59 -23.25
CA ASN A 128 9.70 38.21 -24.17
C ASN A 128 11.04 38.64 -23.57
N ILE A 129 11.95 37.66 -23.42
CA ILE A 129 13.33 37.85 -22.96
C ILE A 129 14.10 38.89 -23.82
N LEU A 130 13.67 39.10 -25.06
CA LEU A 130 14.21 40.13 -25.97
C LEU A 130 13.97 41.57 -25.51
N ASP A 131 12.88 41.86 -24.77
CA ASP A 131 12.62 43.21 -24.27
C ASP A 131 13.62 43.60 -23.16
N LYS A 132 14.15 42.62 -22.40
CA LYS A 132 15.16 42.87 -21.36
C LYS A 132 16.58 43.12 -21.89
N LEU A 133 16.88 42.71 -23.13
CA LEU A 133 18.19 42.97 -23.74
C LEU A 133 18.30 44.36 -24.37
N ARG A 134 17.16 45.01 -24.65
CA ARG A 134 17.13 46.33 -25.30
C ARG A 134 17.49 47.49 -24.36
N ASP A 135 17.34 47.29 -23.05
CA ASP A 135 17.68 48.29 -22.01
C ASP A 135 19.17 48.26 -21.59
N ILE A 136 19.99 47.34 -22.13
CA ILE A 136 21.42 47.24 -21.80
C ILE A 136 22.31 47.95 -22.84
N ASP A 137 21.81 48.23 -24.05
CA ASP A 137 22.59 48.81 -25.16
C ASP A 137 22.40 50.33 -25.32
N GLY A 138 22.19 51.02 -24.19
CA GLY A 138 21.92 52.47 -24.14
C GLY A 138 23.02 53.29 -23.46
N GLY A 139 24.28 52.84 -23.46
CA GLY A 139 25.32 53.49 -22.66
C GLY A 139 26.77 53.23 -23.08
N SER A 140 27.16 53.61 -24.31
CA SER A 140 28.51 54.07 -24.72
C SER A 140 28.43 54.27 -26.24
N THR A 141 28.58 55.45 -26.83
CA THR A 141 29.82 56.23 -26.92
C THR A 141 29.53 57.65 -27.42
N ARG A 142 30.50 58.53 -27.15
CA ARG A 142 30.72 59.86 -27.72
C ARG A 142 30.47 59.98 -29.22
#